data_AF-A0A428X3E7-F1
#
_entry.id   AF-A0A428X3E7-F1
#
_cell.length_a   1.000
_cell.length_b   1.000
_cell.length_c   1.000
_cell.angle_alpha   90.00
_cell.angle_beta   90.00
_cell.angle_gamma   90.00
#
_symmetry.space_group_name_H-M   'P 1'
#
loop_
_entity.id
_entity.type
_entity.pdbx_description
1 polymer ?
#
loop_
_entity_poly.entity_id
_entity_poly.type
_entity_poly.pdbx_seq_one_letter_code
_entity_poly.pdbx_strand_id
1 'polypeptide(L)'
;MIRRRWPAAVVCGVLAALAAGLVPAGAAADEPVEKEAPKVELVLDVSGSMRERDIDGRSRMAAAKQAFGEVLDAVPDEVRLGIRTLGANYPGDDRRTGCKDTELLYPVGPLDRTEAKTAVATLAPTGWTPIGPALLKAADDLEGGDATRRIVLITDGEDTCAPLDPCEVARELAAKGIGLTIDTLGLVPDAKTRRQLVCIAEATGGTYTSVQHTEELSGRVKQLVDRAAAPVVTPEPTEGADECAKAPTLEPGLYTDREEFGEHRWYRVQVPAGRELRASVSIGADRAVDNDYGVLLRAVTVHGREIVRGSEAGDGRTDVISAGLRYPTTIPEDRDGDGDGKPASETVCLRVSNSFSAPASVKTTPGLPLELTVDLVDGPDEAADPAAFGLGRGPWLLGVLALTGLAAGLLWGLVARRRTDLGRSS
;
A
#
# COMPACT_ATOMS: atom_id res chain seq x y z
N MET A 1 41.45 78.05 36.57
CA MET A 1 41.37 76.57 36.46
C MET A 1 40.46 76.22 35.30
N ILE A 2 41.04 75.61 34.27
CA ILE A 2 40.45 75.42 32.93
C ILE A 2 39.58 74.18 32.93
N ARG A 3 38.31 74.36 32.55
CA ARG A 3 37.32 73.30 32.27
C ARG A 3 37.76 72.54 31.02
N ARG A 4 37.98 71.22 31.14
CA ARG A 4 38.20 70.33 29.98
C ARG A 4 36.97 69.45 29.79
N ARG A 5 36.31 69.68 28.66
CA ARG A 5 35.20 68.92 28.09
C ARG A 5 35.66 67.50 27.79
N TRP A 6 34.86 66.50 28.15
CA TRP A 6 35.01 65.14 27.64
C TRP A 6 33.86 64.83 26.68
N PRO A 7 34.14 64.15 25.55
CA PRO A 7 33.27 64.13 24.38
C PRO A 7 32.13 63.11 24.50
N ALA A 8 30.98 63.50 23.95
CA ALA A 8 29.72 62.77 23.90
C ALA A 8 29.72 61.61 22.90
N ALA A 9 30.74 60.74 22.92
CA ALA A 9 30.90 59.66 21.94
C ALA A 9 30.73 58.23 22.51
N VAL A 10 30.38 58.07 23.79
CA VAL A 10 30.27 56.74 24.43
C VAL A 10 28.83 56.30 24.68
N VAL A 11 27.83 57.16 24.52
CA VAL A 11 26.43 56.83 24.86
C VAL A 11 25.65 56.17 23.70
N CYS A 12 26.12 56.21 22.45
CA CYS A 12 25.42 55.57 21.32
C CYS A 12 25.80 54.10 21.07
N GLY A 13 26.78 53.54 21.78
CA GLY A 13 27.27 52.17 21.52
C GLY A 13 26.47 51.05 22.19
N VAL A 14 25.65 51.34 23.20
CA VAL A 14 25.00 50.31 24.02
C VAL A 14 23.54 50.04 23.62
N LEU A 15 22.93 50.91 22.79
CA LEU A 15 21.56 50.71 22.28
C LEU A 15 21.48 49.93 20.96
N ALA A 16 22.61 49.59 20.32
CA ALA A 16 22.64 48.78 19.11
C ALA A 16 22.76 47.26 19.37
N ALA A 17 22.99 46.84 20.61
CA ALA A 17 23.23 45.42 20.95
C ALA A 17 21.97 44.65 21.41
N LEU A 18 20.81 45.29 21.49
CA LEU A 18 19.55 44.68 21.98
C LEU A 18 18.48 44.46 20.89
N ALA A 19 18.79 44.74 19.61
CA ALA A 19 17.84 44.62 18.50
C ALA A 19 18.17 43.51 17.49
N ALA A 20 19.12 42.61 17.79
CA ALA A 20 19.56 41.55 16.87
C ALA A 20 19.18 40.12 17.34
N GLY A 21 18.31 39.97 18.33
CA GLY A 21 18.01 38.69 18.99
C GLY A 21 16.69 38.00 18.61
N LEU A 22 15.95 38.50 17.62
CA LEU A 22 14.66 37.92 17.19
C LEU A 22 14.63 37.83 15.66
N VAL A 23 15.50 36.99 15.10
CA VAL A 23 15.27 36.43 13.76
C VAL A 23 14.62 35.07 14.01
N PRO A 24 13.35 34.83 13.64
CA PRO A 24 12.83 33.48 13.64
C PRO A 24 13.75 32.68 12.73
N ALA A 25 14.35 31.63 13.28
CA ALA A 25 14.98 30.60 12.47
C ALA A 25 13.90 30.14 11.50
N GLY A 26 14.01 30.55 10.24
CA GLY A 26 13.20 29.97 9.18
C GLY A 26 13.44 28.48 9.26
N ALA A 27 12.40 27.73 9.62
CA ALA A 27 12.33 26.34 9.25
C ALA A 27 12.61 26.34 7.75
N ALA A 28 13.79 25.87 7.37
CA ALA A 28 14.01 25.45 6.01
C ALA A 28 12.95 24.38 5.79
N ALA A 29 11.88 24.74 5.09
CA ALA A 29 11.10 23.76 4.38
C ALA A 29 12.13 23.02 3.53
N ASP A 30 12.37 21.75 3.86
CA ASP A 30 13.01 20.85 2.92
C ASP A 30 12.24 21.04 1.61
N GLU A 31 12.95 21.52 0.57
CA GLU A 31 12.42 21.47 -0.78
C GLU A 31 11.94 20.03 -1.03
N PRO A 32 10.83 19.81 -1.73
CA PRO A 32 10.38 18.46 -2.01
C PRO A 32 11.52 17.76 -2.74
N VAL A 33 12.21 16.85 -2.05
CA VAL A 33 13.20 15.98 -2.65
C VAL A 33 12.45 15.24 -3.74
N GLU A 34 12.72 15.60 -4.99
CA GLU A 34 12.20 14.90 -6.15
C GLU A 34 12.70 13.46 -6.02
N LYS A 35 11.83 12.58 -5.48
CA LYS A 35 12.20 11.21 -5.15
C LYS A 35 12.69 10.54 -6.42
N GLU A 36 13.91 10.02 -6.35
CA GLU A 36 14.51 9.36 -7.51
C GLU A 36 13.61 8.21 -7.98
N ALA A 37 13.46 8.12 -9.30
CA ALA A 37 12.70 7.08 -9.98
C ALA A 37 12.93 5.69 -9.36
N PRO A 38 11.87 4.94 -9.01
CA PRO A 38 12.00 3.60 -8.47
C PRO A 38 12.84 2.70 -9.39
N LYS A 39 13.72 1.90 -8.79
CA LYS A 39 14.56 0.94 -9.50
C LYS A 39 14.02 -0.46 -9.28
N VAL A 40 13.72 -1.15 -10.37
CA VAL A 40 13.23 -2.52 -10.36
C VAL A 40 14.14 -3.39 -11.21
N GLU A 41 14.61 -4.49 -10.65
CA GLU A 41 15.34 -5.50 -11.44
C GLU A 41 14.59 -6.82 -11.46
N LEU A 42 14.32 -7.28 -12.68
CA LEU A 42 13.72 -8.58 -12.91
C LEU A 42 14.82 -9.62 -13.03
N VAL A 43 14.79 -10.63 -12.15
CA VAL A 43 15.74 -11.74 -12.17
C VAL A 43 15.03 -12.98 -12.73
N LEU A 44 15.42 -13.38 -13.93
CA LEU A 44 14.83 -14.49 -14.65
C LEU A 44 15.68 -15.76 -14.54
N ASP A 45 15.05 -16.82 -14.08
CA ASP A 45 15.59 -18.17 -14.16
C ASP A 45 15.59 -18.67 -15.62
N VAL A 46 16.79 -19.01 -16.09
CA VAL A 46 17.03 -19.62 -17.41
C VAL A 46 17.61 -21.03 -17.22
N SER A 47 17.44 -21.65 -16.06
CA SER A 47 17.97 -22.98 -15.76
C SER A 47 17.23 -24.11 -16.49
N GLY A 48 17.70 -25.34 -16.33
CA GLY A 48 17.42 -26.42 -17.27
C GLY A 48 16.00 -26.95 -17.14
N SER A 49 15.45 -26.82 -15.93
CA SER A 49 14.07 -27.09 -15.55
C SER A 49 13.08 -26.23 -16.32
N MET A 50 13.46 -25.03 -16.76
CA MET A 50 12.60 -24.12 -17.52
C MET A 50 12.18 -24.66 -18.90
N ARG A 51 12.75 -25.80 -19.33
CA ARG A 51 12.32 -26.54 -20.53
C ARG A 51 11.05 -27.36 -20.33
N GLU A 52 10.69 -27.69 -19.08
CA GLU A 52 9.50 -28.48 -18.78
C GLU A 52 8.23 -27.80 -19.28
N ARG A 53 7.25 -28.61 -19.71
CA ARG A 53 6.03 -28.18 -20.39
C ARG A 53 4.78 -28.43 -19.54
N ASP A 54 4.71 -27.78 -18.41
CA ASP A 54 3.66 -27.98 -17.41
C ASP A 54 2.83 -26.71 -17.12
N ILE A 55 3.11 -25.59 -17.79
CA ILE A 55 2.30 -24.37 -17.74
C ILE A 55 1.48 -24.26 -19.02
N ASP A 56 0.18 -24.54 -18.94
CA ASP A 56 -0.79 -24.42 -20.04
C ASP A 56 -0.35 -25.12 -21.36
N GLY A 57 0.38 -26.24 -21.24
CA GLY A 57 0.93 -27.00 -22.38
C GLY A 57 2.14 -26.35 -23.08
N ARG A 58 2.65 -25.23 -22.53
CA ARG A 58 3.85 -24.52 -22.99
C ARG A 58 5.01 -24.77 -22.03
N SER A 59 6.23 -24.45 -22.45
CA SER A 59 7.37 -24.54 -21.54
C SER A 59 7.31 -23.42 -20.50
N ARG A 60 7.83 -23.67 -19.29
CA ARG A 60 7.96 -22.65 -18.24
C ARG A 60 8.69 -21.41 -18.74
N MET A 61 9.74 -21.58 -19.55
CA MET A 61 10.42 -20.47 -20.24
C MET A 61 9.51 -19.70 -21.19
N ALA A 62 8.64 -20.37 -21.94
CA ALA A 62 7.72 -19.69 -22.86
C ALA A 62 6.66 -18.88 -22.09
N ALA A 63 6.14 -19.43 -20.99
CA ALA A 63 5.22 -18.72 -20.10
C ALA A 63 5.91 -17.51 -19.45
N ALA A 64 7.14 -17.68 -18.95
CA ALA A 64 7.94 -16.58 -18.42
C ALA A 64 8.14 -15.49 -19.47
N LYS A 65 8.65 -15.82 -20.67
CA LYS A 65 8.85 -14.82 -21.74
C LYS A 65 7.58 -14.06 -22.11
N GLN A 66 6.42 -14.72 -22.17
CA GLN A 66 5.16 -14.05 -22.44
C GLN A 66 4.83 -13.06 -21.32
N ALA A 67 4.88 -13.48 -20.06
CA ALA A 67 4.59 -12.62 -18.93
C ALA A 67 5.55 -11.44 -18.83
N PHE A 68 6.84 -11.67 -19.11
CA PHE A 68 7.82 -10.59 -19.24
C PHE A 68 7.41 -9.59 -20.31
N GLY A 69 6.99 -10.05 -21.49
CA GLY A 69 6.50 -9.16 -22.54
C GLY A 69 5.35 -8.26 -22.09
N GLU A 70 4.36 -8.84 -21.39
CA GLU A 70 3.19 -8.12 -20.88
C GLU A 70 3.56 -7.13 -19.75
N VAL A 71 4.55 -7.48 -18.93
CA VAL A 71 5.07 -6.60 -17.87
C VAL A 71 5.79 -5.42 -18.46
N LEU A 72 6.69 -5.63 -19.43
CA LEU A 72 7.42 -4.56 -20.11
C LEU A 72 6.45 -3.57 -20.78
N ASP A 73 5.29 -4.02 -21.22
CA ASP A 73 4.23 -3.16 -21.76
C ASP A 73 3.47 -2.37 -20.68
N ALA A 74 3.40 -2.88 -19.45
CA ALA A 74 2.66 -2.28 -18.36
C ALA A 74 3.49 -1.37 -17.45
N VAL A 75 4.83 -1.52 -17.45
CA VAL A 75 5.75 -0.72 -16.64
C VAL A 75 5.63 0.77 -17.02
N PRO A 76 5.39 1.69 -16.06
CA PRO A 76 5.42 3.14 -16.29
C PRO A 76 6.80 3.62 -16.77
N ASP A 77 6.84 4.66 -17.61
CA ASP A 77 8.08 5.17 -18.20
C ASP A 77 9.05 5.77 -17.15
N GLU A 78 8.53 6.11 -15.97
CA GLU A 78 9.28 6.68 -14.85
C GLU A 78 10.10 5.62 -14.09
N VAL A 79 9.80 4.32 -14.25
CA VAL A 79 10.51 3.23 -13.56
C VAL A 79 11.81 2.92 -14.28
N ARG A 80 12.91 2.84 -13.52
CA ARG A 80 14.18 2.32 -14.05
C ARG A 80 14.20 0.81 -13.93
N LEU A 81 14.15 0.12 -15.06
CA LEU A 81 14.04 -1.34 -15.11
C LEU A 81 15.36 -1.97 -15.56
N GLY A 82 15.81 -3.00 -14.85
CA GLY A 82 16.89 -3.90 -15.25
C GLY A 82 16.40 -5.33 -15.46
N ILE A 83 17.12 -6.11 -16.25
CA ILE A 83 16.87 -7.54 -16.44
C ILE A 83 18.17 -8.29 -16.24
N ARG A 84 18.16 -9.21 -15.27
CA ARG A 84 19.26 -10.13 -15.01
C ARG A 84 18.78 -11.55 -15.19
N THR A 85 19.68 -12.40 -15.67
CA THR A 85 19.44 -13.82 -15.82
C THR A 85 20.28 -14.62 -14.84
N LEU A 86 19.81 -15.81 -14.50
CA LEU A 86 20.59 -16.83 -13.83
C LEU A 86 20.52 -18.12 -14.65
N GLY A 87 21.66 -18.81 -14.77
CA GLY A 87 21.71 -20.08 -15.48
C GLY A 87 21.52 -20.01 -16.99
N ALA A 88 21.93 -18.92 -17.64
CA ALA A 88 21.67 -18.69 -19.06
C ALA A 88 22.82 -19.08 -20.01
N ASN A 89 24.06 -19.16 -19.52
CA ASN A 89 25.25 -19.21 -20.38
C ASN A 89 26.08 -20.48 -20.23
N TYR A 90 25.91 -21.24 -19.15
CA TYR A 90 26.73 -22.41 -18.87
C TYR A 90 25.92 -23.72 -18.94
N PRO A 91 26.04 -24.48 -20.06
CA PRO A 91 25.35 -25.76 -20.22
C PRO A 91 26.13 -26.97 -19.67
N GLY A 92 27.33 -26.77 -19.13
CA GLY A 92 28.18 -27.86 -18.64
C GLY A 92 27.86 -28.30 -17.21
N ASP A 93 28.54 -29.35 -16.75
CA ASP A 93 28.32 -29.95 -15.42
C ASP A 93 29.28 -29.45 -14.33
N ASP A 94 30.20 -28.52 -14.63
CA ASP A 94 31.07 -27.95 -13.60
C ASP A 94 30.31 -26.95 -12.72
N ARG A 95 29.97 -27.41 -11.51
CA ARG A 95 29.33 -26.59 -10.47
C ARG A 95 30.06 -25.28 -10.21
N ARG A 96 31.40 -25.24 -10.24
CA ARG A 96 32.15 -24.01 -9.92
C ARG A 96 31.93 -22.91 -10.97
N THR A 97 31.71 -23.31 -12.22
CA THR A 97 31.45 -22.41 -13.33
C THR A 97 29.96 -22.09 -13.42
N GLY A 98 29.08 -23.10 -13.32
CA GLY A 98 27.63 -22.92 -13.34
C GLY A 98 27.11 -22.04 -12.21
N CYS A 99 27.72 -22.11 -11.02
CA CYS A 99 27.31 -21.27 -9.89
C CYS A 99 27.77 -19.81 -9.97
N LYS A 100 28.48 -19.43 -11.03
CA LYS A 100 28.80 -18.04 -11.34
C LYS A 100 27.99 -17.52 -12.54
N ASP A 101 27.10 -18.35 -13.08
CA ASP A 101 26.31 -18.05 -14.27
C ASP A 101 25.15 -17.11 -13.94
N THR A 102 25.45 -15.82 -13.86
CA THR A 102 24.47 -14.76 -13.81
C THR A 102 24.95 -13.56 -14.60
N GLU A 103 24.07 -12.98 -15.43
CA GLU A 103 24.41 -11.90 -16.34
C GLU A 103 23.33 -10.82 -16.31
N LEU A 104 23.77 -9.57 -16.27
CA LEU A 104 22.92 -8.40 -16.49
C LEU A 104 22.65 -8.29 -17.99
N LEU A 105 21.46 -8.75 -18.40
CA LEU A 105 21.04 -8.80 -19.79
C LEU A 105 20.58 -7.42 -20.29
N TYR A 106 19.96 -6.65 -19.42
CA TYR A 106 19.51 -5.28 -19.69
C TYR A 106 19.84 -4.39 -18.49
N PRO A 107 20.65 -3.33 -18.65
CA PRO A 107 21.10 -2.50 -17.53
C PRO A 107 19.95 -1.72 -16.91
N VAL A 108 20.01 -1.48 -15.60
CA VAL A 108 19.00 -0.70 -14.87
C VAL A 108 19.00 0.74 -15.39
N GLY A 109 17.91 1.14 -16.06
CA GLY A 109 17.78 2.46 -16.66
C GLY A 109 16.40 2.71 -17.25
N PRO A 110 16.22 3.81 -18.00
CA PRO A 110 14.99 4.07 -18.74
C PRO A 110 14.68 2.91 -19.68
N LEU A 111 13.42 2.45 -19.69
CA LEU A 111 13.03 1.23 -20.40
C LEU A 111 12.84 1.47 -21.91
N ASP A 112 13.73 0.88 -22.72
CA ASP A 112 13.44 0.58 -24.12
C ASP A 112 12.73 -0.78 -24.22
N ARG A 113 11.41 -0.74 -24.38
CA ARG A 113 10.57 -1.94 -24.45
C ARG A 113 10.96 -2.88 -25.60
N THR A 114 11.44 -2.34 -26.72
CA THR A 114 11.78 -3.16 -27.89
C THR A 114 13.10 -3.91 -27.66
N GLU A 115 14.10 -3.21 -27.12
CA GLU A 115 15.39 -3.80 -26.78
C GLU A 115 15.23 -4.86 -25.69
N ALA A 116 14.54 -4.53 -24.59
CA ALA A 116 14.29 -5.43 -23.47
C ALA A 116 13.55 -6.71 -23.91
N LYS A 117 12.50 -6.58 -24.74
CA LYS A 117 11.77 -7.75 -25.28
C LYS A 117 12.65 -8.60 -26.19
N THR A 118 13.49 -7.97 -27.02
CA THR A 118 14.39 -8.68 -27.92
C THR A 118 15.44 -9.47 -27.13
N ALA A 119 15.99 -8.87 -26.07
CA ALA A 119 16.97 -9.51 -25.20
C ALA A 119 16.38 -10.75 -24.51
N VAL A 120 15.16 -10.65 -23.97
CA VAL A 120 14.48 -11.80 -23.33
C VAL A 120 14.10 -12.88 -24.36
N ALA A 121 13.73 -12.49 -25.58
CA ALA A 121 13.30 -13.43 -26.62
C ALA A 121 14.41 -14.41 -27.05
N THR A 122 15.69 -14.03 -26.98
CA THR A 122 16.82 -14.88 -27.39
C THR A 122 17.23 -15.94 -26.35
N LEU A 123 16.74 -15.83 -25.11
CA LEU A 123 17.14 -16.71 -24.02
C LEU A 123 16.76 -18.17 -24.27
N ALA A 124 17.69 -19.08 -24.00
CA ALA A 124 17.46 -20.52 -24.10
C ALA A 124 17.81 -21.16 -22.76
N PRO A 125 16.96 -22.03 -22.20
CA PRO A 125 17.24 -22.65 -20.91
C PRO A 125 18.60 -23.40 -20.92
N THR A 126 19.46 -23.21 -19.90
CA THR A 126 20.75 -23.90 -19.68
C THR A 126 20.88 -24.45 -18.25
N GLY A 127 22.03 -24.92 -17.77
CA GLY A 127 22.09 -26.00 -16.76
C GLY A 127 21.76 -25.67 -15.29
N TRP A 128 22.21 -24.52 -14.77
CA TRP A 128 22.34 -24.30 -13.31
C TRP A 128 21.40 -23.22 -12.78
N THR A 129 21.15 -23.20 -11.48
CA THR A 129 20.23 -22.25 -10.82
C THR A 129 20.95 -21.54 -9.66
N PRO A 130 21.82 -20.53 -9.93
CA PRO A 130 22.56 -19.82 -8.89
C PRO A 130 21.76 -18.63 -8.32
N ILE A 131 20.81 -18.90 -7.43
CA ILE A 131 19.91 -17.87 -6.87
C ILE A 131 20.70 -16.91 -5.99
N GLY A 132 21.48 -17.42 -5.04
CA GLY A 132 22.25 -16.58 -4.11
C GLY A 132 23.17 -15.57 -4.82
N PRO A 133 24.06 -16.02 -5.73
CA PRO A 133 24.92 -15.13 -6.51
C PRO A 133 24.14 -14.12 -7.38
N ALA A 134 23.01 -14.52 -7.95
CA ALA A 134 22.16 -13.63 -8.75
C ALA A 134 21.55 -12.52 -7.89
N LEU A 135 21.06 -12.83 -6.68
CA LEU A 135 20.51 -11.83 -5.75
C LEU A 135 21.57 -10.82 -5.28
N LEU A 136 22.79 -11.28 -4.98
CA LEU A 136 23.90 -10.39 -4.63
C LEU A 136 24.20 -9.41 -5.78
N LYS A 137 24.28 -9.93 -7.00
CA LYS A 137 24.59 -9.11 -8.17
C LYS A 137 23.46 -8.15 -8.55
N ALA A 138 22.20 -8.59 -8.42
CA ALA A 138 21.06 -7.70 -8.62
C ALA A 138 21.03 -6.57 -7.57
N ALA A 139 21.38 -6.87 -6.32
CA ALA A 139 21.51 -5.83 -5.31
C ALA A 139 22.62 -4.82 -5.66
N ASP A 140 23.76 -5.28 -6.19
CA ASP A 140 24.84 -4.42 -6.67
C ASP A 140 24.37 -3.53 -7.85
N ASP A 141 23.59 -4.07 -8.79
CA ASP A 141 23.09 -3.33 -9.97
C ASP A 141 22.09 -2.23 -9.59
N LEU A 142 21.40 -2.38 -8.46
CA LEU A 142 20.43 -1.43 -7.91
C LEU A 142 21.06 -0.37 -6.98
N GLU A 143 22.37 -0.42 -6.74
CA GLU A 143 23.05 0.52 -5.84
C GLU A 143 22.96 2.00 -6.31
N GLY A 144 23.21 2.90 -5.36
CA GLY A 144 23.27 4.35 -5.58
C GLY A 144 21.92 5.07 -5.49
N GLY A 145 21.96 6.30 -5.01
CA GLY A 145 20.81 7.19 -4.89
C GLY A 145 19.82 6.84 -3.78
N ASP A 146 18.69 7.54 -3.74
CA ASP A 146 17.66 7.40 -2.69
C ASP A 146 16.36 6.74 -3.23
N ALA A 147 16.43 6.17 -4.43
CA ALA A 147 15.32 5.42 -5.04
C ALA A 147 14.96 4.17 -4.23
N THR A 148 13.67 3.83 -4.22
CA THR A 148 13.18 2.52 -3.76
C THR A 148 13.76 1.42 -4.67
N ARG A 149 14.22 0.31 -4.06
CA ARG A 149 14.87 -0.80 -4.77
C ARG A 149 14.04 -2.07 -4.63
N ARG A 150 13.71 -2.71 -5.75
CA ARG A 150 12.98 -3.99 -5.74
C ARG A 150 13.58 -4.99 -6.71
N ILE A 151 13.73 -6.22 -6.25
CA ILE A 151 14.05 -7.37 -7.10
C ILE A 151 12.81 -8.22 -7.23
N VAL A 152 12.50 -8.64 -8.45
CA VAL A 152 11.44 -9.63 -8.72
C VAL A 152 12.11 -10.89 -9.27
N LEU A 153 12.23 -11.91 -8.43
CA LEU A 153 12.82 -13.20 -8.79
C LEU A 153 11.73 -14.13 -9.36
N ILE A 154 11.90 -14.59 -10.59
CA ILE A 154 11.02 -15.54 -11.25
C ILE A 154 11.80 -16.82 -11.50
N THR A 155 11.43 -17.89 -10.81
CA THR A 155 12.19 -19.16 -10.83
C THR A 155 11.29 -20.38 -10.69
N ASP A 156 11.72 -21.48 -11.29
CA ASP A 156 11.04 -22.77 -11.26
C ASP A 156 11.81 -23.84 -10.46
N GLY A 157 12.98 -23.49 -9.94
CA GLY A 157 13.95 -24.43 -9.42
C GLY A 157 14.48 -24.07 -8.05
N GLU A 158 14.88 -25.11 -7.32
CA GLU A 158 15.70 -24.97 -6.13
C GLU A 158 17.10 -24.46 -6.50
N ASP A 159 17.73 -23.66 -5.63
CA ASP A 159 19.14 -23.34 -5.77
C ASP A 159 20.01 -24.62 -5.82
N THR A 160 20.80 -24.74 -6.89
CA THR A 160 21.69 -25.89 -7.12
C THR A 160 23.13 -25.61 -6.68
N CYS A 161 23.37 -24.51 -5.98
CA CYS A 161 24.65 -23.85 -5.86
C CYS A 161 25.16 -23.66 -4.42
N ALA A 162 24.93 -24.67 -3.57
CA ALA A 162 25.52 -24.79 -2.24
C ALA A 162 27.06 -24.59 -2.25
N PRO A 163 27.63 -23.92 -1.23
CA PRO A 163 27.11 -23.78 0.14
C PRO A 163 26.33 -22.49 0.44
N LEU A 164 26.21 -21.55 -0.50
CA LEU A 164 25.56 -20.27 -0.22
C LEU A 164 24.03 -20.44 -0.18
N ASP A 165 23.41 -20.33 1.00
CA ASP A 165 21.96 -20.40 1.14
C ASP A 165 21.32 -19.08 0.64
N PRO A 166 20.43 -19.10 -0.36
CA PRO A 166 19.75 -17.91 -0.85
C PRO A 166 18.96 -17.14 0.22
N CYS A 167 18.42 -17.83 1.23
CA CYS A 167 17.71 -17.14 2.31
C CYS A 167 18.67 -16.41 3.26
N GLU A 168 19.86 -16.96 3.51
CA GLU A 168 20.89 -16.26 4.27
C GLU A 168 21.36 -15.01 3.52
N VAL A 169 21.57 -15.13 2.19
CA VAL A 169 21.87 -13.99 1.32
C VAL A 169 20.80 -12.91 1.41
N ALA A 170 19.52 -13.28 1.33
CA ALA A 170 18.42 -12.32 1.43
C ALA A 170 18.41 -11.59 2.79
N ARG A 171 18.68 -12.30 3.89
CA ARG A 171 18.80 -11.69 5.23
C ARG A 171 19.99 -10.75 5.34
N GLU A 172 21.14 -11.11 4.76
CA GLU A 172 22.31 -10.23 4.72
C GLU A 172 22.02 -8.95 3.92
N LEU A 173 21.35 -9.09 2.76
CA LEU A 173 20.93 -7.95 1.95
C LEU A 173 19.94 -7.04 2.69
N ALA A 174 18.97 -7.61 3.41
CA ALA A 174 18.07 -6.84 4.26
C ALA A 174 18.83 -6.09 5.37
N ALA A 175 19.79 -6.76 6.01
CA ALA A 175 20.59 -6.20 7.11
C ALA A 175 21.50 -5.05 6.68
N LYS A 176 21.84 -4.93 5.38
CA LYS A 176 22.58 -3.77 4.84
C LYS A 176 21.78 -2.46 4.93
N GLY A 177 20.46 -2.52 5.17
CA GLY A 177 19.63 -1.32 5.33
C GLY A 177 19.44 -0.50 4.05
N ILE A 178 19.68 -1.08 2.88
CA ILE A 178 19.63 -0.41 1.56
C ILE A 178 18.21 -0.22 1.01
N GLY A 179 17.17 -0.51 1.80
CA GLY A 179 15.77 -0.41 1.38
C GLY A 179 15.40 -1.32 0.21
N LEU A 180 16.00 -2.52 0.16
CA LEU A 180 15.77 -3.51 -0.89
C LEU A 180 14.67 -4.49 -0.49
N THR A 181 13.64 -4.61 -1.33
CA THR A 181 12.60 -5.64 -1.21
C THR A 181 12.76 -6.70 -2.31
N ILE A 182 12.63 -7.98 -1.96
CA ILE A 182 12.69 -9.09 -2.92
C ILE A 182 11.34 -9.80 -2.97
N ASP A 183 10.67 -9.74 -4.12
CA ASP A 183 9.47 -10.53 -4.39
C ASP A 183 9.84 -11.80 -5.16
N THR A 184 9.22 -12.93 -4.82
CA THR A 184 9.52 -14.23 -5.43
C THR A 184 8.29 -14.83 -6.12
N LEU A 185 8.45 -15.25 -7.36
CA LEU A 185 7.43 -15.94 -8.14
C LEU A 185 7.93 -17.34 -8.48
N GLY A 186 7.27 -18.33 -7.89
CA GLY A 186 7.56 -19.75 -8.12
C GLY A 186 6.67 -20.33 -9.22
N LEU A 187 7.27 -20.90 -10.25
CA LEU A 187 6.56 -21.55 -11.37
C LEU A 187 6.20 -23.02 -11.11
N VAL A 188 6.55 -23.58 -9.94
CA VAL A 188 6.40 -25.03 -9.64
C VAL A 188 5.80 -25.26 -8.25
N PRO A 189 4.97 -26.32 -8.07
CA PRO A 189 4.32 -26.62 -6.79
C PRO A 189 5.17 -27.44 -5.80
N ASP A 190 6.50 -27.46 -5.92
CA ASP A 190 7.32 -28.25 -4.98
C ASP A 190 7.49 -27.55 -3.62
N ALA A 191 7.40 -28.33 -2.55
CA ALA A 191 7.39 -27.80 -1.19
C ALA A 191 8.74 -27.24 -0.73
N LYS A 192 9.84 -27.66 -1.34
CA LYS A 192 11.20 -27.30 -0.90
C LYS A 192 11.59 -25.94 -1.49
N THR A 193 11.46 -25.77 -2.80
CA THR A 193 11.62 -24.49 -3.50
C THR A 193 10.65 -23.46 -2.94
N ARG A 194 9.38 -23.82 -2.70
CA ARG A 194 8.43 -22.91 -2.04
C ARG A 194 8.94 -22.38 -0.71
N ARG A 195 9.46 -23.24 0.18
CA ARG A 195 10.00 -22.79 1.47
C ARG A 195 11.18 -21.84 1.30
N GLN A 196 12.06 -22.14 0.34
CA GLN A 196 13.21 -21.28 0.04
C GLN A 196 12.77 -19.91 -0.48
N LEU A 197 11.84 -19.86 -1.44
CA LEU A 197 11.32 -18.61 -2.03
C LEU A 197 10.53 -17.77 -1.03
N VAL A 198 9.75 -18.40 -0.16
CA VAL A 198 9.07 -17.72 0.95
C VAL A 198 10.09 -17.10 1.91
N CYS A 199 11.14 -17.85 2.26
CA CYS A 199 12.20 -17.37 3.16
C CYS A 199 12.92 -16.13 2.59
N ILE A 200 13.24 -16.13 1.29
CA ILE A 200 13.85 -14.99 0.59
C ILE A 200 12.93 -13.75 0.65
N ALA A 201 11.65 -13.93 0.33
CA ALA A 201 10.69 -12.83 0.31
C ALA A 201 10.47 -12.24 1.71
N GLU A 202 10.20 -13.10 2.71
CA GLU A 202 9.98 -12.68 4.09
C GLU A 202 11.19 -11.97 4.70
N ALA A 203 12.41 -12.42 4.36
CA ALA A 203 13.65 -11.81 4.86
C ALA A 203 13.79 -10.33 4.50
N THR A 204 13.17 -9.88 3.42
CA THR A 204 13.27 -8.50 2.89
C THR A 204 11.93 -7.74 2.93
N GLY A 205 10.88 -8.33 3.50
CA GLY A 205 9.53 -7.76 3.52
C GLY A 205 8.79 -7.81 2.18
N GLY A 206 9.23 -8.67 1.25
CA GLY A 206 8.55 -8.93 -0.01
C GLY A 206 7.51 -10.04 0.08
N THR A 207 6.97 -10.45 -1.07
CA THR A 207 5.90 -11.44 -1.17
C THR A 207 6.28 -12.64 -2.03
N TYR A 208 5.84 -13.82 -1.62
CA TYR A 208 5.91 -15.03 -2.44
C TYR A 208 4.58 -15.29 -3.14
N THR A 209 4.64 -15.56 -4.44
CA THR A 209 3.50 -16.00 -5.23
C THR A 209 3.84 -17.30 -5.96
N SER A 210 2.95 -18.29 -5.86
CA SER A 210 2.99 -19.46 -6.73
C SER A 210 2.14 -19.19 -7.97
N VAL A 211 2.68 -19.49 -9.13
CA VAL A 211 2.05 -19.24 -10.42
C VAL A 211 1.91 -20.58 -11.13
N GLN A 212 0.68 -20.92 -11.54
CA GLN A 212 0.40 -22.15 -12.29
C GLN A 212 -0.07 -21.88 -13.71
N HIS A 213 -0.52 -20.65 -13.97
CA HIS A 213 -1.03 -20.21 -15.27
C HIS A 213 -0.31 -18.96 -15.76
N THR A 214 -0.20 -18.82 -17.07
CA THR A 214 0.53 -17.70 -17.69
C THR A 214 -0.09 -16.35 -17.35
N GLU A 215 -1.42 -16.27 -17.31
CA GLU A 215 -2.18 -15.05 -17.01
C GLU A 215 -1.97 -14.60 -15.55
N GLU A 216 -1.81 -15.55 -14.62
CA GLU A 216 -1.46 -15.24 -13.23
C GLU A 216 -0.07 -14.62 -13.14
N LEU A 217 0.90 -15.11 -13.94
CA LEU A 217 2.26 -14.59 -13.95
C LEU A 217 2.27 -13.12 -14.35
N SER A 218 1.66 -12.80 -15.48
CA SER A 218 1.62 -11.44 -16.01
C SER A 218 0.92 -10.47 -15.06
N GLY A 219 -0.25 -10.87 -14.54
CA GLY A 219 -1.02 -10.05 -13.61
C GLY A 219 -0.25 -9.78 -12.30
N ARG A 220 0.50 -10.77 -11.80
CA ARG A 220 1.27 -10.66 -10.57
C ARG A 220 2.53 -9.84 -10.74
N VAL A 221 3.31 -10.08 -11.79
CA VAL A 221 4.50 -9.26 -12.04
C VAL A 221 4.09 -7.82 -12.31
N LYS A 222 3.01 -7.57 -13.08
CA LYS A 222 2.45 -6.22 -13.25
C LYS A 222 2.10 -5.59 -11.90
N GLN A 223 1.36 -6.31 -11.04
CA GLN A 223 1.02 -5.83 -9.70
C GLN A 223 2.27 -5.48 -8.86
N LEU A 224 3.33 -6.28 -8.95
CA LEU A 224 4.57 -6.05 -8.21
C LEU A 224 5.34 -4.84 -8.74
N VAL A 225 5.37 -4.65 -10.06
CA VAL A 225 5.94 -3.46 -10.69
C VAL A 225 5.12 -2.22 -10.35
N ASP A 226 3.79 -2.27 -10.43
CA ASP A 226 2.91 -1.16 -10.07
C ASP A 226 3.13 -0.76 -8.59
N ARG A 227 3.26 -1.75 -7.69
CA ARG A 227 3.63 -1.52 -6.29
C ARG A 227 5.04 -0.96 -6.12
N ALA A 228 5.95 -1.20 -7.06
CA ALA A 228 7.31 -0.68 -7.01
C ALA A 228 7.38 0.76 -7.54
N ALA A 229 6.55 1.04 -8.54
CA ALA A 229 6.35 2.36 -9.13
C ALA A 229 5.57 3.29 -8.19
N ALA A 230 4.71 2.73 -7.34
CA ALA A 230 4.00 3.51 -6.33
C ALA A 230 5.00 4.20 -5.40
N PRO A 231 4.96 5.54 -5.28
CA PRO A 231 5.86 6.25 -4.40
C PRO A 231 5.62 5.78 -2.96
N VAL A 232 6.70 5.47 -2.23
CA VAL A 232 6.61 5.28 -0.78
C VAL A 232 6.13 6.61 -0.21
N VAL A 233 4.89 6.66 0.27
CA VAL A 233 4.33 7.87 0.88
C VAL A 233 5.06 8.05 2.21
N THR A 234 5.85 9.11 2.32
CA THR A 234 6.44 9.47 3.62
C THR A 234 5.32 10.10 4.45
N PRO A 235 4.99 9.58 5.65
CA PRO A 235 3.97 10.20 6.49
C PRO A 235 4.32 11.65 6.79
N GLU A 236 3.38 12.56 6.61
CA GLU A 236 3.52 13.96 7.00
C GLU A 236 3.32 14.09 8.52
N PRO A 237 4.27 14.66 9.28
CA PRO A 237 4.08 14.92 10.70
C PRO A 237 2.91 15.89 10.91
N THR A 238 1.95 15.52 11.75
CA THR A 238 0.84 16.37 12.14
C THR A 238 0.64 16.33 13.65
N GLU A 239 -0.06 17.32 14.19
CA GLU A 239 -0.40 17.39 15.61
C GLU A 239 -1.90 17.65 15.75
N GLY A 240 -2.63 16.61 16.14
CA GLY A 240 -4.06 16.69 16.40
C GLY A 240 -4.37 17.58 17.59
N ALA A 241 -5.47 18.33 17.54
CA ALA A 241 -5.89 19.20 18.65
C ALA A 241 -6.75 18.45 19.69
N ASP A 242 -7.06 19.12 20.79
CA ASP A 242 -7.96 18.70 21.86
C ASP A 242 -9.46 18.84 21.50
N GLU A 243 -9.78 19.64 20.49
CA GLU A 243 -11.14 19.87 19.99
C GLU A 243 -11.19 20.17 18.49
N CYS A 244 -12.32 19.88 17.83
CA CYS A 244 -12.45 20.06 16.39
C CYS A 244 -12.21 21.51 15.92
N ALA A 245 -12.60 22.52 16.70
CA ALA A 245 -12.47 23.92 16.28
C ALA A 245 -11.00 24.34 16.07
N LYS A 246 -10.07 23.73 16.80
CA LYS A 246 -8.62 24.01 16.75
C LYS A 246 -7.83 22.98 15.93
N ALA A 247 -8.46 21.88 15.54
CA ALA A 247 -7.83 20.78 14.85
C ALA A 247 -7.20 21.21 13.51
N PRO A 248 -6.04 20.65 13.12
CA PRO A 248 -5.47 20.91 11.80
C PRO A 248 -6.41 20.40 10.70
N THR A 249 -6.43 21.11 9.57
CA THR A 249 -7.13 20.63 8.37
C THR A 249 -6.17 19.76 7.57
N LEU A 250 -6.55 18.51 7.34
CA LEU A 250 -5.81 17.53 6.59
C LEU A 250 -6.36 17.42 5.16
N GLU A 251 -5.45 17.26 4.22
CA GLU A 251 -5.74 16.89 2.84
C GLU A 251 -5.67 15.36 2.69
N PRO A 252 -6.03 14.78 1.54
CA PRO A 252 -5.77 13.37 1.28
C PRO A 252 -4.27 13.05 1.40
N GLY A 253 -3.91 12.08 2.24
CA GLY A 253 -2.53 11.76 2.55
C GLY A 253 -2.34 10.77 3.70
N LEU A 254 -1.08 10.49 4.00
CA LEU A 254 -0.63 9.69 5.13
C LEU A 254 0.02 10.62 6.16
N TYR A 255 -0.41 10.52 7.41
CA TYR A 255 0.00 11.39 8.50
C TYR A 255 0.55 10.57 9.67
N THR A 256 1.50 11.15 10.39
CA THR A 256 2.01 10.59 11.65
C THR A 256 1.86 11.59 12.80
N ASP A 257 1.47 11.08 13.97
CA ASP A 257 1.29 11.83 15.21
C ASP A 257 1.67 10.94 16.41
N ARG A 258 1.59 11.46 17.64
CA ARG A 258 1.64 10.67 18.87
C ARG A 258 0.45 10.99 19.77
N GLU A 259 -0.25 9.95 20.20
CA GLU A 259 -1.41 10.08 21.08
C GLU A 259 -1.09 9.50 22.46
N GLU A 260 -1.36 10.27 23.52
CA GLU A 260 -1.20 9.77 24.88
C GLU A 260 -2.32 8.79 25.28
N PHE A 261 -2.07 8.03 26.34
CA PHE A 261 -3.00 7.02 26.85
C PHE A 261 -4.30 7.70 27.34
N GLY A 262 -5.44 7.34 26.74
CA GLY A 262 -6.74 7.93 27.06
C GLY A 262 -6.95 9.35 26.54
N GLU A 263 -6.06 9.85 25.67
CA GLU A 263 -6.20 11.12 24.99
C GLU A 263 -7.20 11.01 23.81
N HIS A 264 -7.77 12.16 23.41
CA HIS A 264 -8.54 12.28 22.17
C HIS A 264 -7.85 13.28 21.24
N ARG A 265 -7.43 12.82 20.06
CA ARG A 265 -6.91 13.71 19.01
C ARG A 265 -7.96 14.02 17.95
N TRP A 266 -8.01 15.30 17.57
CA TRP A 266 -8.95 15.81 16.58
C TRP A 266 -8.25 16.33 15.33
N TYR A 267 -8.82 16.00 14.17
CA TYR A 267 -8.39 16.41 12.84
C TYR A 267 -9.60 16.89 12.03
N ARG A 268 -9.43 17.80 11.07
CA ARG A 268 -10.48 18.25 10.15
C ARG A 268 -10.18 17.81 8.73
N VAL A 269 -11.21 17.43 7.98
CA VAL A 269 -11.10 17.12 6.55
C VAL A 269 -12.21 17.85 5.81
N GLN A 270 -11.85 18.49 4.69
CA GLN A 270 -12.83 19.10 3.80
C GLN A 270 -13.30 18.05 2.79
N VAL A 271 -14.59 17.69 2.85
CA VAL A 271 -15.17 16.66 1.98
C VAL A 271 -16.05 17.34 0.94
N PRO A 272 -15.66 17.40 -0.35
CA PRO A 272 -16.52 17.93 -1.41
C PRO A 272 -17.77 17.08 -1.60
N ALA A 273 -18.89 17.70 -1.97
CA ALA A 273 -20.13 16.98 -2.30
C ALA A 273 -19.89 15.95 -3.41
N GLY A 274 -20.48 14.76 -3.26
CA GLY A 274 -20.31 13.64 -4.19
C GLY A 274 -19.03 12.84 -3.99
N ARG A 275 -18.20 13.15 -2.98
CA ARG A 275 -17.02 12.37 -2.60
C ARG A 275 -17.29 11.49 -1.39
N GLU A 276 -16.57 10.39 -1.29
CA GLU A 276 -16.51 9.54 -0.11
C GLU A 276 -15.21 9.78 0.66
N LEU A 277 -15.34 10.17 1.92
CA LEU A 277 -14.24 10.22 2.88
C LEU A 277 -13.93 8.81 3.36
N ARG A 278 -12.68 8.39 3.18
CA ARG A 278 -12.12 7.18 3.78
C ARG A 278 -11.04 7.60 4.76
N ALA A 279 -11.16 7.14 6.00
CA ALA A 279 -10.13 7.41 7.00
C ALA A 279 -9.83 6.14 7.77
N SER A 280 -8.56 5.88 8.03
CA SER A 280 -8.12 4.80 8.92
C SER A 280 -7.01 5.29 9.82
N VAL A 281 -7.04 4.84 11.07
CA VAL A 281 -6.01 5.11 12.06
C VAL A 281 -5.43 3.80 12.53
N SER A 282 -4.12 3.78 12.75
CA SER A 282 -3.37 2.69 13.36
C SER A 282 -2.55 3.24 14.51
N ILE A 283 -2.55 2.56 15.66
CA ILE A 283 -1.68 2.91 16.78
C ILE A 283 -0.76 1.72 17.06
N GLY A 284 0.55 1.97 16.99
CA GLY A 284 1.58 0.96 17.25
C GLY A 284 2.00 0.94 18.71
N ALA A 285 2.07 -0.25 19.30
CA ALA A 285 2.62 -0.44 20.65
C ALA A 285 4.15 -0.52 20.59
N ASP A 286 4.82 0.64 20.51
CA ASP A 286 6.29 0.74 20.57
C ASP A 286 6.89 0.39 21.95
N ARG A 287 6.04 0.02 22.91
CA ARG A 287 6.36 -0.39 24.28
C ARG A 287 5.28 -1.31 24.84
N ALA A 288 5.57 -1.95 25.98
CA ALA A 288 4.61 -2.83 26.65
C ALA A 288 3.34 -2.07 27.10
N VAL A 289 2.18 -2.59 26.69
CA VAL A 289 0.85 -2.15 27.10
C VAL A 289 0.13 -3.31 27.79
N ASP A 290 -0.80 -3.00 28.69
CA ASP A 290 -1.66 -4.02 29.30
C ASP A 290 -2.64 -4.57 28.24
N ASN A 291 -3.18 -5.77 28.49
CA ASN A 291 -4.19 -6.39 27.63
C ASN A 291 -5.50 -5.57 27.67
N ASP A 292 -6.41 -5.85 26.73
CA ASP A 292 -7.73 -5.21 26.61
C ASP A 292 -7.66 -3.70 26.27
N TYR A 293 -6.91 -3.38 25.22
CA TYR A 293 -6.81 -2.05 24.62
C TYR A 293 -7.70 -1.91 23.39
N GLY A 294 -8.02 -0.67 22.99
CA GLY A 294 -8.91 -0.38 21.88
C GLY A 294 -8.60 0.97 21.24
N VAL A 295 -8.85 1.08 19.94
CA VAL A 295 -8.80 2.33 19.18
C VAL A 295 -10.12 2.56 18.48
N LEU A 296 -10.60 3.80 18.53
CA LEU A 296 -11.88 4.20 17.98
C LEU A 296 -11.72 5.48 17.14
N LEU A 297 -12.08 5.37 15.87
CA LEU A 297 -12.14 6.49 14.94
C LEU A 297 -13.61 6.90 14.72
N ARG A 298 -13.92 8.18 14.92
CA ARG A 298 -15.26 8.75 14.73
C ARG A 298 -15.20 9.95 13.80
N ALA A 299 -16.10 10.00 12.83
CA ALA A 299 -16.38 11.20 12.06
C ALA A 299 -17.58 11.92 12.69
N VAL A 300 -17.41 13.20 13.02
CA VAL A 300 -18.46 14.04 13.58
C VAL A 300 -18.54 15.35 12.79
N THR A 301 -19.71 15.98 12.79
CA THR A 301 -19.86 17.33 12.25
C THR A 301 -19.15 18.35 13.14
N VAL A 302 -18.91 19.56 12.63
CA VAL A 302 -18.41 20.70 13.42
C VAL A 302 -19.26 21.06 14.65
N HIS A 303 -20.51 20.59 14.70
CA HIS A 303 -21.44 20.77 15.82
C HIS A 303 -21.48 19.56 16.77
N GLY A 304 -20.60 18.57 16.59
CA GLY A 304 -20.47 17.41 17.47
C GLY A 304 -21.48 16.29 17.22
N ARG A 305 -22.24 16.33 16.12
CA ARG A 305 -23.13 15.22 15.74
C ARG A 305 -22.30 14.10 15.11
N GLU A 306 -22.39 12.89 15.65
CA GLU A 306 -21.73 11.72 15.07
C GLU A 306 -22.35 11.37 13.70
N ILE A 307 -21.47 11.17 12.72
CA ILE A 307 -21.80 10.83 11.34
C ILE A 307 -21.63 9.32 11.16
N VAL A 308 -20.42 8.84 11.42
CA VAL A 308 -20.05 7.42 11.33
C VAL A 308 -18.95 7.12 12.33
N ARG A 309 -18.91 5.88 12.80
CA ARG A 309 -17.80 5.35 13.61
C ARG A 309 -17.19 4.13 12.93
N GLY A 310 -15.87 4.07 12.94
CA GLY A 310 -15.14 2.85 12.64
C GLY A 310 -15.03 2.00 13.89
N SER A 311 -15.41 0.72 13.82
CA SER A 311 -15.09 -0.24 14.87
C SER A 311 -13.74 -0.88 14.61
N GLU A 312 -13.05 -1.23 15.70
CA GLU A 312 -11.75 -1.89 15.71
C GLU A 312 -11.69 -3.14 14.81
N ALA A 313 -10.55 -3.33 14.15
CA ALA A 313 -10.15 -4.60 13.55
C ALA A 313 -8.82 -5.04 14.17
N GLY A 314 -8.87 -5.99 15.11
CA GLY A 314 -7.71 -6.56 15.79
C GLY A 314 -8.10 -7.80 16.58
N ASP A 315 -7.19 -8.77 16.74
CA ASP A 315 -7.42 -10.00 17.51
C ASP A 315 -6.66 -10.03 18.85
N GLY A 316 -6.11 -8.89 19.26
CA GLY A 316 -5.30 -8.74 20.48
C GLY A 316 -3.94 -9.46 20.43
N ARG A 317 -3.51 -9.99 19.27
CA ARG A 317 -2.20 -10.65 19.11
C ARG A 317 -1.19 -9.83 18.30
N THR A 318 -1.58 -8.68 17.78
CA THR A 318 -0.72 -7.78 17.01
C THR A 318 -0.32 -6.56 17.83
N ASP A 319 0.93 -6.15 17.67
CA ASP A 319 1.55 -4.92 18.17
C ASP A 319 0.97 -3.63 17.54
N VAL A 320 0.02 -3.78 16.61
CA VAL A 320 -0.72 -2.70 15.96
C VAL A 320 -2.21 -2.98 16.06
N ILE A 321 -2.99 -1.93 16.32
CA ILE A 321 -4.46 -1.93 16.32
C ILE A 321 -4.95 -0.83 15.39
N SER A 322 -6.02 -1.11 14.64
CA SER A 322 -6.53 -0.17 13.65
C SER A 322 -8.05 -0.02 13.70
N ALA A 323 -8.53 1.17 13.34
CA ALA A 323 -9.94 1.46 13.12
C ALA A 323 -10.10 2.29 11.83
N GLY A 324 -11.16 2.03 11.07
CA GLY A 324 -11.42 2.73 9.81
C GLY A 324 -12.89 3.04 9.60
N LEU A 325 -13.17 4.13 8.88
CA LEU A 325 -14.53 4.56 8.53
C LEU A 325 -14.62 4.99 7.07
N ARG A 326 -15.85 4.97 6.56
CA ARG A 326 -16.22 5.51 5.26
C ARG A 326 -17.44 6.41 5.41
N TYR A 327 -17.42 7.57 4.77
CA TYR A 327 -18.52 8.52 4.77
C TYR A 327 -18.76 9.08 3.36
N PRO A 328 -19.76 8.59 2.63
CA PRO A 328 -20.17 9.17 1.36
C PRO A 328 -20.97 10.46 1.58
N THR A 329 -20.62 11.53 0.86
CA THR A 329 -21.39 12.77 0.82
C THR A 329 -22.34 12.79 -0.38
N THR A 330 -23.55 13.31 -0.19
CA THR A 330 -24.55 13.42 -1.25
C THR A 330 -24.41 14.73 -2.02
N ILE A 331 -24.67 14.70 -3.33
CA ILE A 331 -24.83 15.92 -4.14
C ILE A 331 -26.24 16.49 -3.85
N PRO A 332 -26.37 17.76 -3.43
CA PRO A 332 -27.69 18.37 -3.27
C PRO A 332 -28.45 18.43 -4.61
N GLU A 333 -29.70 17.96 -4.65
CA GLU A 333 -30.53 17.89 -5.86
C GLU A 333 -30.91 19.28 -6.44
N ASP A 334 -30.71 20.38 -5.69
CA ASP A 334 -31.21 21.73 -6.03
C ASP A 334 -30.14 22.67 -6.64
N ARG A 335 -29.46 22.27 -7.71
CA ARG A 335 -28.66 23.21 -8.56
C ARG A 335 -28.91 23.02 -10.05
N ASP A 336 -30.16 23.23 -10.45
CA ASP A 336 -30.45 23.72 -11.79
C ASP A 336 -30.07 25.21 -11.85
N GLY A 337 -28.90 25.55 -12.37
CA GLY A 337 -28.59 26.93 -12.74
C GLY A 337 -27.11 27.30 -12.72
N ASP A 338 -26.64 27.78 -13.87
CA ASP A 338 -25.38 28.51 -14.11
C ASP A 338 -24.84 29.23 -12.86
N GLY A 339 -23.72 28.77 -12.36
CA GLY A 339 -22.97 29.43 -11.30
C GLY A 339 -21.59 28.82 -11.18
N ASP A 340 -20.58 29.62 -11.51
CA ASP A 340 -19.13 29.36 -11.43
C ASP A 340 -18.65 29.22 -9.97
N GLY A 341 -19.37 28.42 -9.17
CA GLY A 341 -19.20 28.26 -7.74
C GLY A 341 -18.62 26.89 -7.42
N LYS A 342 -17.47 26.89 -6.72
CA LYS A 342 -16.82 25.68 -6.19
C LYS A 342 -17.84 24.70 -5.58
N PRO A 343 -17.67 23.37 -5.76
CA PRO A 343 -18.56 22.37 -5.16
C PRO A 343 -18.68 22.64 -3.65
N ALA A 344 -19.90 22.53 -3.13
CA ALA A 344 -20.15 22.68 -1.70
C ALA A 344 -19.32 21.62 -0.97
N SER A 345 -18.47 22.04 -0.03
CA SER A 345 -17.66 21.14 0.81
C SER A 345 -18.19 21.17 2.25
N GLU A 346 -18.29 20.00 2.86
CA GLU A 346 -18.61 19.84 4.28
C GLU A 346 -17.32 19.64 5.07
N THR A 347 -17.17 20.36 6.19
CA THR A 347 -16.07 20.10 7.13
C THR A 347 -16.45 18.95 8.06
N VAL A 348 -15.71 17.85 7.98
CA VAL A 348 -15.85 16.69 8.86
C VAL A 348 -14.71 16.69 9.87
N CYS A 349 -15.03 16.51 11.15
CA CYS A 349 -14.03 16.33 12.20
C CYS A 349 -13.80 14.83 12.44
N LEU A 350 -12.56 14.38 12.30
CA LEU A 350 -12.12 13.06 12.73
C LEU A 350 -11.68 13.14 14.19
N ARG A 351 -12.26 12.31 15.05
CA ARG A 351 -11.82 12.10 16.43
C ARG A 351 -11.22 10.70 16.54
N VAL A 352 -9.94 10.66 16.88
CA VAL A 352 -9.26 9.45 17.37
C VAL A 352 -9.41 9.40 18.88
N SER A 353 -9.57 8.19 19.40
CA SER A 353 -9.64 7.94 20.83
C SER A 353 -9.10 6.55 21.11
N ASN A 354 -8.32 6.42 22.18
CA ASN A 354 -7.76 5.15 22.58
C ASN A 354 -8.07 4.82 24.05
N SER A 355 -7.99 3.54 24.40
CA SER A 355 -8.16 3.05 25.76
C SER A 355 -6.97 2.21 26.21
N PHE A 356 -5.75 2.62 25.84
CA PHE A 356 -4.55 1.92 26.28
C PHE A 356 -4.31 2.11 27.78
N SER A 357 -3.66 1.12 28.38
CA SER A 357 -3.04 1.23 29.70
C SER A 357 -1.68 0.54 29.68
N ALA A 358 -0.82 0.84 30.67
CA ALA A 358 0.51 0.28 30.74
C ALA A 358 0.90 -0.02 32.19
N PRO A 359 1.77 -1.03 32.42
CA PRO A 359 2.34 -1.29 33.73
C PRO A 359 3.07 -0.06 34.29
N ALA A 360 3.07 0.11 35.61
CA ALA A 360 3.70 1.27 36.28
C ALA A 360 5.20 1.46 35.96
N SER A 361 5.88 0.43 35.44
CA SER A 361 7.28 0.50 35.00
C SER A 361 7.47 1.14 33.61
N VAL A 362 6.40 1.36 32.85
CA VAL A 362 6.45 1.88 31.47
C VAL A 362 6.15 3.37 31.46
N LYS A 363 6.94 4.15 30.72
CA LYS A 363 6.66 5.58 30.48
C LYS A 363 5.53 5.73 29.46
N THR A 364 4.52 6.51 29.80
CA THR A 364 3.40 6.84 28.91
C THR A 364 3.69 8.03 27.98
N THR A 365 4.75 8.79 28.26
CA THR A 365 5.19 9.94 27.45
C THR A 365 6.58 9.71 26.84
N PRO A 366 6.79 10.07 25.56
CA PRO A 366 5.79 10.55 24.60
C PRO A 366 4.75 9.48 24.27
N GLY A 367 3.56 9.90 23.81
CA GLY A 367 2.44 9.03 23.46
C GLY A 367 2.78 7.95 22.43
N LEU A 368 1.87 7.01 22.19
CA LEU A 368 2.08 5.93 21.22
C LEU A 368 2.07 6.47 19.79
N PRO A 369 2.89 5.91 18.87
CA PRO A 369 2.90 6.30 17.47
C PRO A 369 1.53 6.06 16.84
N LEU A 370 0.96 7.11 16.28
CA LEU A 370 -0.31 7.13 15.57
C LEU A 370 -0.03 7.36 14.09
N GLU A 371 -0.59 6.53 13.23
CA GLU A 371 -0.62 6.74 11.79
C GLU A 371 -2.07 6.93 11.32
N LEU A 372 -2.33 8.04 10.65
CA LEU A 372 -3.65 8.40 10.14
C LEU A 372 -3.58 8.49 8.61
N THR A 373 -4.40 7.70 7.93
CA THR A 373 -4.60 7.81 6.49
C THR A 373 -5.93 8.51 6.25
N VAL A 374 -5.91 9.53 5.38
CA VAL A 374 -7.10 10.24 4.90
C VAL A 374 -7.12 10.12 3.38
N ASP A 375 -8.24 9.69 2.82
CA ASP A 375 -8.44 9.60 1.38
C ASP A 375 -9.83 10.12 1.00
N LEU A 376 -9.91 10.74 -0.17
CA LEU A 376 -11.14 11.22 -0.77
C LEU A 376 -11.27 10.52 -2.12
N VAL A 377 -12.27 9.67 -2.26
CA VAL A 377 -12.56 9.00 -3.54
C VAL A 377 -13.89 9.47 -4.10
N ASP A 378 -14.17 9.12 -5.35
CA ASP A 378 -15.49 9.33 -5.93
C ASP A 378 -16.53 8.57 -5.10
N GLY A 379 -17.61 9.26 -4.75
CA GLY A 379 -18.72 8.66 -4.04
C GLY A 379 -19.38 7.57 -4.90
N PRO A 380 -20.09 6.61 -4.29
CA PRO A 380 -20.82 5.61 -5.06
C PRO A 380 -21.89 6.29 -5.94
N ASP A 381 -21.80 6.10 -7.26
CA ASP A 381 -22.76 6.61 -8.25
C ASP A 381 -24.17 5.99 -8.10
N GLU A 382 -24.24 4.83 -7.47
CA GLU A 382 -25.49 4.13 -7.19
C GLU A 382 -25.62 3.93 -5.68
N ALA A 383 -26.54 4.66 -5.06
CA ALA A 383 -27.04 4.23 -3.77
C ALA A 383 -27.61 2.82 -3.95
N ALA A 384 -27.05 1.82 -3.25
CA ALA A 384 -27.66 0.49 -3.09
C ALA A 384 -28.98 0.56 -2.26
N ASP A 385 -29.69 1.68 -2.33
CA ASP A 385 -30.95 1.94 -1.68
C ASP A 385 -32.06 1.47 -2.64
N PRO A 386 -32.95 0.54 -2.23
CA PRO A 386 -34.16 0.22 -2.99
C PRO A 386 -35.04 1.46 -3.29
N ALA A 387 -34.80 2.60 -2.61
CA ALA A 387 -35.39 3.88 -2.98
C ALA A 387 -34.95 4.42 -4.35
N ALA A 388 -33.75 4.06 -4.85
CA ALA A 388 -33.26 4.48 -6.17
C ALA A 388 -34.12 3.94 -7.32
N PHE A 389 -34.75 2.77 -7.14
CA PHE A 389 -35.73 2.23 -8.08
C PHE A 389 -37.13 2.86 -7.95
N GLY A 390 -37.27 3.93 -7.16
CA GLY A 390 -38.56 4.56 -6.87
C GLY A 390 -39.49 3.70 -6.01
N LEU A 391 -39.06 2.51 -5.59
CA LEU A 391 -39.86 1.59 -4.79
C LEU A 391 -40.02 2.09 -3.35
N GLY A 392 -39.15 2.97 -2.84
CA GLY A 392 -39.31 3.60 -1.53
C GLY A 392 -40.25 4.81 -1.48
N ARG A 393 -40.65 5.37 -2.64
CA ARG A 393 -41.43 6.62 -2.72
C ARG A 393 -42.79 6.38 -3.40
N GLY A 394 -43.88 6.79 -2.75
CA GLY A 394 -45.24 6.73 -3.29
C GLY A 394 -45.94 5.36 -3.17
N PRO A 395 -47.14 5.18 -3.77
CA PRO A 395 -47.97 3.99 -3.57
C PRO A 395 -47.45 2.72 -4.27
N TRP A 396 -46.34 2.81 -5.01
CA TRP A 396 -45.80 1.72 -5.82
C TRP A 396 -45.35 0.52 -4.99
N LEU A 397 -44.66 0.72 -3.86
CA LEU A 397 -44.27 -0.38 -2.96
C LEU A 397 -45.47 -1.17 -2.47
N LEU A 398 -46.50 -0.44 -2.04
CA LEU A 398 -47.75 -1.02 -1.54
C LEU A 398 -48.47 -1.77 -2.66
N GLY A 399 -48.45 -1.24 -3.90
CA GLY A 399 -48.99 -1.92 -5.07
C GLY A 399 -48.27 -3.24 -5.39
N VAL A 400 -46.94 -3.24 -5.37
CA VAL A 400 -46.13 -4.45 -5.63
C VAL A 400 -46.33 -5.49 -4.52
N LEU A 401 -46.32 -5.07 -3.25
CA LEU A 401 -46.59 -5.97 -2.11
C LEU A 401 -48.00 -6.54 -2.15
N ALA A 402 -49.01 -5.74 -2.53
CA ALA A 402 -50.37 -6.22 -2.69
C ALA A 402 -50.51 -7.24 -3.83
N LEU A 403 -49.92 -6.95 -5.00
CA LEU A 403 -49.97 -7.86 -6.16
C LEU A 403 -49.25 -9.18 -5.89
N THR A 404 -48.06 -9.12 -5.27
CA THR A 404 -47.31 -10.33 -4.90
C THR A 404 -48.05 -11.17 -3.87
N GLY A 405 -48.66 -10.53 -2.86
CA GLY A 405 -49.54 -11.21 -1.89
C GLY A 405 -50.75 -11.88 -2.55
N LEU A 406 -51.39 -11.22 -3.52
CA LEU A 406 -52.55 -11.75 -4.22
C LEU A 406 -52.19 -12.93 -5.12
N ALA A 407 -51.07 -12.85 -5.84
CA ALA A 407 -50.53 -13.94 -6.66
C ALA A 407 -50.15 -15.16 -5.81
N ALA A 408 -49.47 -14.95 -4.67
CA ALA A 408 -49.12 -16.01 -3.74
C ALA A 408 -50.38 -16.68 -3.15
N GLY A 409 -51.40 -15.89 -2.79
CA GLY A 409 -52.68 -16.41 -2.32
C GLY A 409 -53.42 -17.24 -3.36
N LEU A 410 -53.45 -16.81 -4.63
CA LEU A 410 -54.05 -17.57 -5.73
C LEU A 410 -53.30 -18.88 -6.00
N LEU A 411 -51.97 -18.84 -6.01
CA LEU A 411 -51.14 -20.04 -6.17
C LEU A 411 -51.38 -21.03 -5.03
N TRP A 412 -51.40 -20.55 -3.79
CA TRP A 412 -51.70 -21.39 -2.63
C TRP A 412 -53.11 -21.98 -2.68
N GLY A 413 -54.11 -21.18 -3.11
CA GLY A 413 -55.47 -21.64 -3.32
C GLY A 413 -55.60 -22.73 -4.39
N LEU A 414 -54.86 -22.60 -5.50
CA LEU A 414 -54.80 -23.61 -6.56
C LEU A 414 -54.11 -24.90 -6.09
N VAL A 415 -53.02 -24.78 -5.33
CA VAL A 415 -52.32 -25.93 -4.73
C VAL A 415 -53.23 -26.64 -3.71
N ALA A 416 -53.93 -25.89 -2.86
CA ALA A 416 -54.87 -26.44 -1.89
C ALA A 416 -56.05 -27.16 -2.58
N ARG A 417 -56.62 -26.58 -3.65
CA ARG A 417 -57.69 -27.23 -4.43
C ARG A 417 -57.24 -28.54 -5.09
N ARG A 418 -56.04 -28.56 -5.68
CA ARG A 418 -55.50 -29.81 -6.25
C ARG A 418 -55.21 -30.87 -5.20
N ARG A 419 -54.87 -30.47 -3.97
CA ARG A 419 -54.74 -31.40 -2.83
C ARG A 419 -56.07 -32.01 -2.41
N THR A 420 -57.18 -31.26 -2.47
CA THR A 420 -58.51 -31.79 -2.14
C THR A 420 -59.07 -32.75 -3.20
N ASP A 421 -58.72 -32.56 -4.48
CA ASP A 421 -59.17 -33.45 -5.55
C ASP A 421 -58.43 -34.81 -5.51
N LEU A 422 -57.17 -34.85 -5.08
CA LEU A 422 -56.41 -36.09 -4.90
C LEU A 422 -56.80 -36.89 -3.64
N GLY A 423 -57.50 -36.28 -2.68
CA GLY A 423 -57.98 -36.94 -1.46
C GLY A 423 -59.39 -37.54 -1.57
N ARG A 424 -60.06 -37.39 -2.71
CA ARG A 424 -61.43 -37.91 -2.93
C ARG A 424 -61.48 -39.13 -3.87
N SER A 425 -60.31 -39.59 -4.32
CA SER A 425 -60.15 -40.76 -5.20
C SER A 425 -59.39 -41.92 -4.52
N SER A 426 -59.54 -42.08 -3.20
CA SER A 426 -59.03 -43.23 -2.44
C SER A 426 -60.12 -43.85 -1.58
#